data_AF-A0A3C0UYB3-F1
#
_entry.id   AF-A0A3C0UYB3-F1
#
_cell.length_a   1.000
_cell.length_b   1.000
_cell.length_c   1.000
_cell.angle_alpha   90.00
_cell.angle_beta   90.00
_cell.angle_gamma   90.00
#
_symmetry.space_group_name_H-M   'P 1'
#
loop_
_entity.id
_entity.type
_entity.pdbx_description
1 polymer ?
#
loop_
_entity_poly.entity_id
_entity_poly.type
_entity_poly.pdbx_seq_one_letter_code
_entity_poly.pdbx_strand_id
1 'polypeptide(L)'
;MPHIQFQNDLPGILGPMNFSPHTAEPMNALANALLQTDEGLSRGERELIATYVSSQNDCFFCQTIHGAVASEYLGDDDWSLVKAVKCDYEQTALSDKMKALLAIAGSVQKGGKYVTTEQVEAAKAEGATDREIHDTVLIAAAFCMFNRYVDGLATIAPQNPEVYRFRATRITEKGYSAEGHYATAPIIS
;
A
#
# COMPACT_ATOMS: atom_id res chain seq x y z
N MET A 1 -8.19 10.28 -17.49
CA MET A 1 -9.46 9.62 -17.89
C MET A 1 -9.12 8.17 -18.15
N PRO A 2 -9.91 7.21 -17.64
CA PRO A 2 -9.63 5.80 -17.83
C PRO A 2 -9.56 5.41 -19.31
N HIS A 3 -8.72 4.44 -19.64
CA HIS A 3 -8.57 3.96 -21.03
C HIS A 3 -9.78 3.15 -21.52
N ILE A 4 -10.60 2.63 -20.60
CA ILE A 4 -11.83 1.89 -20.89
C ILE A 4 -12.98 2.37 -20.01
N GLN A 5 -14.21 2.11 -20.43
CA GLN A 5 -15.42 2.53 -19.71
C GLN A 5 -15.80 1.46 -18.66
N PHE A 6 -15.72 1.81 -17.38
CA PHE A 6 -16.14 0.93 -16.28
C PHE A 6 -17.63 1.01 -15.93
N GLN A 7 -18.38 1.93 -16.56
CA GLN A 7 -19.78 2.24 -16.24
C GLN A 7 -20.01 2.67 -14.78
N ASN A 8 -18.99 3.26 -14.15
CA ASN A 8 -19.04 3.84 -12.81
C ASN A 8 -17.96 4.93 -12.67
N ASP A 9 -18.10 5.77 -11.65
CA ASP A 9 -17.18 6.88 -11.35
C ASP A 9 -16.30 6.61 -10.11
N LEU A 10 -16.13 5.33 -9.73
CA LEU A 10 -15.35 4.97 -8.54
C LEU A 10 -13.85 5.18 -8.80
N PRO A 11 -13.14 5.89 -7.91
CA PRO A 11 -11.73 6.16 -8.13
C PRO A 11 -10.78 4.98 -7.87
N GLY A 12 -9.60 5.10 -8.46
CA GLY A 12 -8.47 4.19 -8.32
C GLY A 12 -8.86 2.75 -8.60
N ILE A 13 -8.42 1.85 -7.72
CA ILE A 13 -8.63 0.40 -7.87
C ILE A 13 -10.10 -0.02 -7.79
N LEU A 14 -10.97 0.80 -7.19
CA LEU A 14 -12.38 0.43 -7.01
C LEU A 14 -13.17 0.46 -8.32
N GLY A 15 -12.84 1.35 -9.26
CA GLY A 15 -13.45 1.38 -10.59
C GLY A 15 -13.34 0.05 -11.34
N PRO A 16 -12.13 -0.46 -11.60
CA PRO A 16 -11.94 -1.71 -12.31
C PRO A 16 -12.32 -2.94 -11.45
N MET A 17 -12.26 -2.87 -10.11
CA MET A 17 -12.81 -3.93 -9.24
C MET A 17 -14.34 -4.04 -9.34
N ASN A 18 -15.06 -2.92 -9.39
CA ASN A 18 -16.51 -2.93 -9.58
C ASN A 18 -16.89 -3.40 -10.98
N PHE A 19 -16.06 -3.11 -11.99
CA PHE A 19 -16.23 -3.63 -13.35
C PHE A 19 -16.13 -5.16 -13.43
N SER A 20 -15.29 -5.79 -12.59
CA SER A 20 -15.13 -7.24 -12.52
C SER A 20 -15.10 -7.74 -11.07
N PRO A 21 -16.27 -7.92 -10.42
CA PRO A 21 -16.36 -8.39 -9.05
C PRO A 21 -15.72 -9.77 -8.83
N HIS A 22 -15.83 -10.65 -9.84
CA HIS A 22 -15.24 -11.99 -9.80
C HIS A 22 -13.73 -11.97 -9.55
N THR A 23 -13.00 -11.03 -10.16
CA THR A 23 -11.56 -10.86 -9.92
C THR A 23 -11.27 -10.00 -8.69
N ALA A 24 -12.18 -9.09 -8.33
CA ALA A 24 -12.02 -8.23 -7.16
C ALA A 24 -12.04 -9.02 -5.84
N GLU A 25 -12.88 -10.05 -5.72
CA GLU A 25 -13.00 -10.88 -4.52
C GLU A 25 -11.65 -11.51 -4.10
N PRO A 26 -10.96 -12.32 -4.92
CA PRO A 26 -9.68 -12.90 -4.53
C PRO A 26 -8.57 -11.85 -4.35
N MET A 27 -8.60 -10.74 -5.09
CA MET A 27 -7.65 -9.64 -4.89
C MET A 27 -7.80 -8.97 -3.52
N ASN A 28 -9.03 -8.72 -3.08
CA ASN A 28 -9.31 -8.19 -1.75
C ASN A 28 -8.98 -9.21 -0.65
N ALA A 29 -9.24 -10.50 -0.88
CA ALA A 29 -8.85 -11.56 0.05
C ALA A 29 -7.32 -11.58 0.25
N LEU A 30 -6.54 -11.45 -0.83
CA LEU A 30 -5.09 -11.33 -0.76
C LEU A 30 -4.65 -10.08 0.00
N ALA A 31 -5.23 -8.91 -0.29
CA ALA A 31 -4.90 -7.66 0.41
C ALA A 31 -5.17 -7.78 1.92
N ASN A 32 -6.30 -8.35 2.32
CA ASN A 32 -6.60 -8.60 3.74
C ASN A 32 -5.59 -9.57 4.37
N ALA A 33 -5.30 -10.70 3.71
CA ALA A 33 -4.34 -11.67 4.24
C ALA A 33 -2.95 -11.07 4.45
N LEU A 34 -2.54 -10.12 3.59
CA LEU A 34 -1.24 -9.47 3.66
C LEU A 34 -1.19 -8.30 4.64
N LEU A 35 -2.27 -7.53 4.79
CA LEU A 35 -2.24 -6.22 5.45
C LEU A 35 -3.07 -6.16 6.74
N GLN A 36 -4.02 -7.07 6.94
CA GLN A 36 -4.92 -7.10 8.12
C GLN A 36 -4.49 -8.16 9.14
N THR A 37 -3.19 -8.23 9.41
CA THR A 37 -2.60 -9.12 10.41
C THR A 37 -1.43 -8.44 11.11
N ASP A 38 -1.21 -8.76 12.39
CA ASP A 38 -0.08 -8.31 13.20
C ASP A 38 0.93 -9.45 13.44
N GLU A 39 0.86 -10.53 12.65
CA GLU A 39 1.82 -11.63 12.75
C GLU A 39 3.19 -11.22 12.17
N GLY A 40 4.22 -11.13 13.02
CA GLY A 40 5.55 -10.69 12.62
C GLY A 40 5.62 -9.17 12.48
N LEU A 41 5.22 -8.65 11.33
CA LEU A 41 5.07 -7.20 11.08
C LEU A 41 3.71 -6.71 11.57
N SER A 42 3.68 -5.54 12.20
CA SER A 42 2.43 -4.83 12.50
C SER A 42 1.71 -4.39 11.22
N ARG A 43 0.40 -4.15 11.33
CA ARG A 43 -0.40 -3.61 10.20
C ARG A 43 0.16 -2.29 9.67
N GLY A 44 0.65 -1.42 10.55
CA GLY A 44 1.29 -0.16 10.17
C GLY A 44 2.56 -0.36 9.33
N GLU A 45 3.44 -1.29 9.73
CA GLU A 45 4.67 -1.62 8.99
C GLU A 45 4.36 -2.24 7.62
N ARG A 46 3.35 -3.11 7.54
CA ARG A 46 2.88 -3.74 6.30
C ARG A 46 2.37 -2.70 5.30
N GLU A 47 1.56 -1.76 5.77
CA GLU A 47 1.05 -0.64 4.97
C GLU A 47 2.16 0.34 4.58
N LEU A 48 3.20 0.49 5.41
CA LEU A 48 4.36 1.32 5.08
C LEU A 48 5.18 0.73 3.93
N ILE A 49 5.37 -0.61 3.90
CA ILE A 49 5.99 -1.31 2.76
C ILE A 49 5.18 -1.08 1.49
N ALA A 50 3.86 -1.28 1.57
CA ALA A 50 2.93 -1.04 0.45
C ALA A 50 3.02 0.40 -0.08
N THR A 51 3.10 1.36 0.83
CA THR A 51 3.21 2.80 0.54
C THR A 51 4.52 3.14 -0.14
N TYR A 52 5.64 2.65 0.39
CA TYR A 52 6.97 2.88 -0.18
C TYR A 52 7.10 2.29 -1.58
N VAL A 53 6.66 1.05 -1.79
CA VAL A 53 6.69 0.43 -3.12
C VAL A 53 5.80 1.19 -4.10
N SER A 54 4.62 1.63 -3.65
CA SER A 54 3.71 2.42 -4.48
C SER A 54 4.27 3.79 -4.84
N SER A 55 5.06 4.43 -3.97
CA SER A 55 5.74 5.68 -4.29
C SER A 55 6.90 5.48 -5.27
N GLN A 56 7.66 4.39 -5.15
CA GLN A 56 8.70 4.03 -6.13
C GLN A 56 8.11 3.71 -7.53
N ASN A 57 6.86 3.24 -7.59
CA ASN A 57 6.11 3.04 -8.83
C ASN A 57 5.40 4.30 -9.35
N ASP A 58 5.46 5.42 -8.62
CA ASP A 58 4.72 6.65 -8.89
C ASP A 58 3.18 6.47 -9.01
N CYS A 59 2.64 5.45 -8.34
CA CYS A 59 1.19 5.19 -8.35
C CYS A 59 0.50 6.09 -7.32
N PHE A 60 0.09 7.29 -7.75
CA PHE A 60 -0.49 8.32 -6.87
C PHE A 60 -1.62 7.81 -5.97
N PHE A 61 -2.58 7.05 -6.52
CA PHE A 61 -3.70 6.54 -5.73
C PHE A 61 -3.22 5.58 -4.62
N CYS A 62 -2.39 4.59 -4.97
CA CYS A 62 -1.93 3.59 -4.03
C CYS A 62 -0.99 4.18 -2.97
N GLN A 63 -0.02 5.01 -3.36
CA GLN A 63 0.88 5.64 -2.38
C GLN A 63 0.14 6.58 -1.41
N THR A 64 -1.01 7.12 -1.82
CA THR A 64 -1.81 8.01 -0.96
C THR A 64 -2.74 7.22 -0.04
N ILE A 65 -3.48 6.21 -0.55
CA ILE A 65 -4.39 5.44 0.31
C ILE A 65 -3.63 4.58 1.32
N HIS A 66 -2.59 3.87 0.90
CA HIS A 66 -1.81 3.04 1.83
C HIS A 66 -1.01 3.89 2.80
N GLY A 67 -0.57 5.08 2.37
CA GLY A 67 0.05 6.05 3.26
C GLY A 67 -0.91 6.54 4.35
N ALA A 68 -2.16 6.84 3.98
CA ALA A 68 -3.18 7.21 4.95
C ALA A 68 -3.50 6.07 5.93
N VAL A 69 -3.59 4.83 5.45
CA VAL A 69 -3.84 3.65 6.31
C VAL A 69 -2.64 3.37 7.24
N ALA A 70 -1.41 3.47 6.73
CA ALA A 70 -0.20 3.34 7.53
C ALA A 70 -0.17 4.40 8.65
N SER A 71 -0.44 5.66 8.31
CA SER A 71 -0.50 6.74 9.30
C SER A 71 -1.57 6.53 10.37
N GLU A 72 -2.76 6.04 9.99
CA GLU A 72 -3.83 5.69 10.95
C GLU A 72 -3.35 4.62 11.94
N TYR A 73 -2.70 3.55 11.48
CA TYR A 73 -2.19 2.50 12.36
C TYR A 73 -1.01 2.93 13.23
N LEU A 74 -0.17 3.83 12.72
CA LEU A 74 1.03 4.30 13.40
C LEU A 74 0.78 5.51 14.31
N GLY A 75 -0.42 6.09 14.30
CA GLY A 75 -0.72 7.34 15.02
C GLY A 75 0.03 8.56 14.48
N ASP A 76 0.32 8.57 13.17
CA ASP A 76 1.04 9.63 12.46
C ASP A 76 0.05 10.58 11.76
N ASP A 77 -0.74 11.32 12.55
CA ASP A 77 -1.89 12.08 12.06
C ASP A 77 -1.54 13.09 10.94
N ASP A 78 -0.34 13.69 10.97
CA ASP A 78 0.12 14.69 9.99
C ASP A 78 0.80 14.10 8.74
N TRP A 79 0.90 12.77 8.69
CA TRP A 79 1.56 11.98 7.64
C TRP A 79 3.05 12.29 7.49
N SER A 80 3.70 12.83 8.51
CA SER A 80 5.09 13.27 8.45
C SER A 80 6.03 12.08 8.27
N LEU A 81 5.81 10.98 8.99
CA LEU A 81 6.61 9.77 8.87
C LEU A 81 6.48 9.18 7.46
N VAL A 82 5.26 9.02 6.96
CA VAL A 82 5.03 8.46 5.62
C VAL A 82 5.67 9.33 4.53
N LYS A 83 5.57 10.66 4.62
CA LYS A 83 6.23 11.58 3.69
C LYS A 83 7.76 11.43 3.74
N ALA A 84 8.33 11.33 4.93
CA ALA A 84 9.76 11.14 5.12
C ALA A 84 10.24 9.81 4.52
N VAL A 85 9.52 8.71 4.79
CA VAL A 85 9.83 7.37 4.25
C VAL A 85 9.79 7.34 2.73
N LYS A 86 8.83 8.03 2.11
CA LYS A 86 8.74 8.13 0.65
C LYS A 86 9.90 8.91 0.03
N CYS A 87 10.47 9.87 0.76
CA CYS A 87 11.58 10.71 0.31
C CYS A 87 12.92 10.00 0.49
N ASP A 88 13.22 9.63 1.74
CA ASP A 88 14.43 8.95 2.15
C ASP A 88 14.17 8.24 3.48
N TYR A 89 13.86 6.93 3.41
CA TYR A 89 13.58 6.14 4.61
C TYR A 89 14.82 5.94 5.49
N GLU A 90 16.04 6.07 4.97
CA GLU A 90 17.26 5.86 5.76
C GLU A 90 17.45 6.95 6.82
N GLN A 91 16.98 8.17 6.53
CA GLN A 91 17.04 9.33 7.43
C GLN A 91 15.86 9.41 8.41
N THR A 92 15.00 8.40 8.45
CA THR A 92 13.86 8.36 9.38
C THR A 92 14.20 7.68 10.70
N ALA A 93 13.31 7.82 11.67
CA ALA A 93 13.37 7.14 12.96
C ALA A 93 12.90 5.67 12.92
N LEU A 94 12.71 5.09 11.74
CA LEU A 94 12.41 3.65 11.61
C LEU A 94 13.54 2.80 12.21
N SER A 95 13.18 1.62 12.70
CA SER A 95 14.16 0.63 13.15
C SER A 95 15.04 0.18 11.98
N ASP A 96 16.26 -0.24 12.27
CA ASP A 96 17.20 -0.75 11.26
C ASP A 96 16.63 -1.99 10.55
N LYS A 97 15.89 -2.84 11.28
CA LYS A 97 15.08 -3.93 10.70
C LYS A 97 14.13 -3.43 9.62
N MET A 98 13.32 -2.40 9.90
CA MET A 98 12.38 -1.87 8.94
C MET A 98 13.07 -1.20 7.74
N LYS A 99 14.19 -0.51 7.96
CA LYS A 99 14.99 0.05 6.86
C LYS A 99 15.55 -1.06 5.94
N ALA A 100 16.04 -2.15 6.51
CA ALA A 100 16.51 -3.31 5.76
C ALA A 100 15.38 -3.98 4.95
N LEU A 101 14.19 -4.13 5.54
CA LEU A 101 13.01 -4.66 4.83
C LEU A 101 12.55 -3.73 3.70
N LEU A 102 12.56 -2.41 3.90
CA LEU A 102 12.26 -1.44 2.84
C LEU A 102 13.27 -1.49 1.70
N ALA A 103 14.55 -1.73 1.98
CA ALA A 103 15.57 -1.95 0.94
C ALA A 103 15.27 -3.18 0.08
N ILE A 104 14.84 -4.29 0.70
CA ILE A 104 14.38 -5.50 0.00
C ILE A 104 13.15 -5.18 -0.84
N ALA A 105 12.14 -4.50 -0.27
CA ALA A 105 10.92 -4.11 -0.99
C ALA A 105 11.19 -3.23 -2.21
N GLY A 106 12.10 -2.25 -2.09
CA GLY A 106 12.56 -1.41 -3.20
C GLY A 106 13.28 -2.21 -4.29
N SER A 107 13.92 -3.33 -3.94
CA SER A 107 14.55 -4.23 -4.91
C SER A 107 13.51 -5.08 -5.63
N VAL A 108 12.54 -5.64 -4.91
CA VAL A 108 11.38 -6.33 -5.50
C VAL A 108 10.64 -5.44 -6.49
N GLN A 109 10.49 -4.14 -6.17
CA GLN A 109 9.83 -3.17 -7.05
C GLN A 109 10.52 -3.05 -8.42
N LYS A 110 11.86 -3.04 -8.45
CA LYS A 110 12.65 -3.06 -9.70
C LYS A 110 12.53 -4.41 -10.42
N GLY A 111 12.44 -5.50 -9.64
CA GLY A 111 12.16 -6.86 -10.10
C GLY A 111 12.73 -7.91 -9.15
N GLY A 112 12.16 -9.12 -9.12
CA GLY A 112 12.56 -10.16 -8.16
C GLY A 112 14.03 -10.59 -8.22
N LYS A 113 14.73 -10.37 -9.34
CA LYS A 113 16.16 -10.66 -9.50
C LYS A 113 17.09 -9.62 -8.85
N TYR A 114 16.55 -8.49 -8.41
CA TYR A 114 17.33 -7.45 -7.72
C TYR A 114 17.44 -7.72 -6.22
N VAL A 115 16.64 -8.63 -5.67
CA VAL A 115 16.80 -9.07 -4.27
C VAL A 115 18.05 -9.93 -4.18
N THR A 116 18.99 -9.54 -3.33
CA THR A 116 20.25 -10.26 -3.17
C THR A 116 20.32 -11.00 -1.83
N THR A 117 21.20 -12.00 -1.76
CA THR A 117 21.48 -12.73 -0.51
C THR A 117 22.00 -11.77 0.56
N GLU A 118 22.83 -10.79 0.18
CA GLU A 118 23.39 -9.81 1.12
C GLU A 118 22.31 -8.95 1.77
N GLN A 119 21.27 -8.55 1.02
CA GLN A 119 20.15 -7.81 1.60
C GLN A 119 19.35 -8.65 2.60
N VAL A 120 19.13 -9.93 2.27
CA VAL A 120 18.43 -10.87 3.16
C VAL A 120 19.23 -11.12 4.43
N GLU A 121 20.54 -11.36 4.32
CA GLU A 121 21.40 -11.56 5.48
C GLU A 121 21.55 -10.29 6.33
N ALA A 122 21.60 -9.11 5.70
CA ALA A 122 21.58 -7.83 6.41
C ALA A 122 20.28 -7.64 7.20
N ALA A 123 19.12 -7.92 6.60
CA ALA A 123 17.85 -7.86 7.31
C ALA A 123 17.80 -8.84 8.50
N LYS A 124 18.32 -10.06 8.33
CA LYS A 124 18.42 -11.06 9.41
C LYS A 124 19.36 -10.61 10.53
N ALA A 125 20.46 -9.94 10.21
CA ALA A 125 21.38 -9.37 11.19
C ALA A 125 20.70 -8.31 12.07
N GLU A 126 19.74 -7.56 11.51
CA GLU A 126 18.88 -6.61 12.24
C GLU A 126 17.67 -7.28 12.92
N GLY A 127 17.60 -8.61 12.92
CA GLY A 127 16.56 -9.38 13.60
C GLY A 127 15.30 -9.64 12.77
N ALA A 128 15.31 -9.42 11.46
CA ALA A 128 14.22 -9.85 10.60
C ALA A 128 14.14 -11.38 10.53
N THR A 129 12.93 -11.90 10.72
CA THR A 129 12.61 -13.31 10.58
C THR A 129 12.36 -13.69 9.12
N ASP A 130 12.46 -14.99 8.79
CA ASP A 130 12.11 -15.49 7.45
C ASP A 130 10.66 -15.14 7.07
N ARG A 131 9.75 -15.09 8.06
CA ARG A 131 8.35 -14.69 7.84
C ARG A 131 8.23 -13.22 7.44
N GLU A 132 8.93 -12.32 8.13
CA GLU A 132 8.89 -10.88 7.82
C GLU A 132 9.51 -10.58 6.45
N ILE A 133 10.59 -11.30 6.09
CA ILE A 133 11.21 -11.19 4.76
C ILE A 133 10.28 -11.73 3.67
N HIS A 134 9.65 -12.89 3.89
CA HIS A 134 8.64 -13.45 2.99
C HIS A 134 7.49 -12.46 2.77
N ASP A 135 6.91 -11.94 3.85
CA ASP A 135 5.78 -11.02 3.77
C ASP A 135 6.17 -9.71 3.11
N THR A 136 7.37 -9.19 3.39
CA THR A 136 7.92 -7.99 2.72
C THR A 136 8.00 -8.18 1.21
N VAL A 137 8.55 -9.31 0.76
CA VAL A 137 8.66 -9.63 -0.67
C VAL A 137 7.28 -9.77 -1.32
N LEU A 138 6.36 -10.49 -0.66
CA LEU A 138 5.02 -10.74 -1.20
C LEU A 138 4.15 -9.47 -1.22
N ILE A 139 4.21 -8.63 -0.17
CA ILE A 139 3.57 -7.31 -0.14
C ILE A 139 4.12 -6.48 -1.30
N ALA A 140 5.45 -6.34 -1.43
CA ALA A 140 6.04 -5.53 -2.49
C ALA A 140 5.64 -6.02 -3.90
N ALA A 141 5.61 -7.33 -4.13
CA ALA A 141 5.18 -7.91 -5.40
C ALA A 141 3.68 -7.68 -5.68
N ALA A 142 2.81 -7.85 -4.68
CA ALA A 142 1.38 -7.61 -4.81
C ALA A 142 1.08 -6.13 -5.10
N PHE A 143 1.78 -5.21 -4.42
CA PHE A 143 1.64 -3.77 -4.67
C PHE A 143 2.14 -3.37 -6.04
N CYS A 144 3.22 -3.98 -6.52
CA CYS A 144 3.64 -3.91 -7.91
C CYS A 144 2.54 -4.32 -8.91
N MET A 145 1.76 -5.35 -8.61
CA MET A 145 0.62 -5.77 -9.43
C MET A 145 -0.54 -4.75 -9.33
N PHE A 146 -0.94 -4.37 -8.12
CA PHE A 146 -2.04 -3.42 -7.89
C PHE A 146 -1.76 -2.05 -8.50
N ASN A 147 -0.54 -1.51 -8.36
CA ASN A 147 -0.15 -0.23 -8.96
C ASN A 147 -0.30 -0.27 -10.48
N ARG A 148 0.22 -1.31 -11.12
CA ARG A 148 0.12 -1.48 -12.58
C ARG A 148 -1.31 -1.68 -13.06
N TYR A 149 -2.17 -2.27 -12.24
CA TYR A 149 -3.60 -2.38 -12.54
C TYR A 149 -4.32 -1.02 -12.51
N VAL A 150 -4.01 -0.20 -11.50
CA VAL A 150 -4.55 1.15 -11.32
C VAL A 150 -4.07 2.11 -12.41
N ASP A 151 -2.77 2.19 -12.63
CA ASP A 151 -2.17 3.15 -13.57
C ASP A 151 -2.28 2.67 -15.02
N GLY A 152 -2.17 1.36 -15.25
CA GLY A 152 -2.31 0.76 -16.59
C GLY A 152 -3.70 0.93 -17.20
N LEU A 153 -4.71 1.23 -16.38
CA LEU A 153 -6.06 1.60 -16.84
C LEU A 153 -6.36 3.10 -16.74
N ALA A 154 -5.38 3.92 -16.34
CA ALA A 154 -5.51 5.37 -16.15
C ALA A 154 -6.69 5.77 -15.25
N THR A 155 -6.90 5.02 -14.16
CA THR A 155 -7.97 5.27 -13.18
C THR A 155 -7.85 6.68 -12.57
N ILE A 156 -8.97 7.24 -12.13
CA ILE A 156 -9.01 8.58 -11.56
C ILE A 156 -8.65 8.51 -10.08
N ALA A 157 -7.75 9.36 -9.61
CA ALA A 157 -7.40 9.46 -8.20
C ALA A 157 -7.85 10.82 -7.61
N PRO A 158 -8.61 10.83 -6.50
CA PRO A 158 -9.01 12.05 -5.82
C PRO A 158 -7.78 12.86 -5.39
N GLN A 159 -7.84 14.18 -5.53
CA GLN A 159 -6.75 15.07 -5.11
C GLN A 159 -6.90 15.55 -3.66
N ASN A 160 -8.12 15.46 -3.11
CA ASN A 160 -8.39 15.87 -1.74
C ASN A 160 -7.88 14.80 -0.74
N PRO A 161 -6.91 15.13 0.15
CA PRO A 161 -6.37 14.18 1.13
C PRO A 161 -7.43 13.65 2.10
N GLU A 162 -8.48 14.40 2.41
CA GLU A 162 -9.54 13.98 3.34
C GLU A 162 -10.31 12.75 2.85
N VAL A 163 -10.37 12.53 1.53
CA VAL A 163 -10.96 11.31 0.95
C VAL A 163 -10.18 10.08 1.37
N TYR A 164 -8.85 10.18 1.46
CA TYR A 164 -7.98 9.08 1.85
C TYR A 164 -7.99 8.88 3.36
N ARG A 165 -8.05 9.96 4.16
CA ARG A 165 -8.24 9.86 5.63
C ARG A 165 -9.51 9.11 5.97
N PHE A 166 -10.64 9.55 5.41
CA PHE A 166 -11.93 8.89 5.64
C PHE A 166 -11.88 7.41 5.25
N ARG A 167 -11.24 7.09 4.12
CA ARG A 167 -11.13 5.71 3.66
C ARG A 167 -10.17 4.88 4.51
N ALA A 168 -9.10 5.48 5.04
CA ALA A 168 -8.18 4.81 5.94
C ALA A 168 -8.91 4.30 7.18
N THR A 169 -9.70 5.13 7.85
CA THR A 169 -10.53 4.71 9.00
C THR A 169 -11.47 3.54 8.64
N ARG A 170 -12.04 3.52 7.42
CA ARG A 170 -12.88 2.39 7.00
C ARG A 170 -12.11 1.11 6.76
N ILE A 171 -10.91 1.20 6.18
CA ILE A 171 -10.04 0.05 5.96
C ILE A 171 -9.55 -0.50 7.30
N THR A 172 -9.22 0.36 8.26
CA THR A 172 -8.76 -0.10 9.58
C THR A 172 -9.87 -0.78 10.39
N GLU A 173 -11.13 -0.35 10.22
CA GLU A 173 -12.31 -0.96 10.83
C GLU A 173 -12.77 -2.26 10.15
N LYS A 174 -12.74 -2.32 8.82
CA LYS A 174 -13.47 -3.34 8.03
C LYS A 174 -12.60 -4.16 7.09
N GLY A 175 -11.32 -3.85 6.99
CA GLY A 175 -10.42 -4.42 6.00
C GLY A 175 -10.69 -3.94 4.57
N TYR A 176 -10.09 -4.63 3.62
CA TYR A 176 -10.22 -4.37 2.19
C TYR A 176 -11.47 -5.06 1.64
N SER A 177 -12.45 -4.30 1.15
CA SER A 177 -13.65 -4.85 0.51
C SER A 177 -14.02 -4.08 -0.75
N ALA A 178 -14.71 -4.76 -1.67
CA ALA A 178 -15.36 -4.11 -2.80
C ALA A 178 -16.61 -3.33 -2.36
N GLU A 179 -17.20 -3.67 -1.21
CA GLU A 179 -18.39 -3.03 -0.65
C GLU A 179 -17.99 -1.75 0.12
N GLY A 180 -17.88 -0.65 -0.61
CA GLY A 180 -17.61 0.66 -0.04
C GLY A 180 -18.07 1.75 -0.98
N HIS A 181 -19.31 2.22 -0.77
CA HIS A 181 -19.76 3.49 -1.34
C HIS A 181 -18.72 4.55 -0.96
N TYR A 182 -18.15 5.25 -1.94
CA TYR A 182 -17.66 6.60 -1.65
C TYR A 182 -18.88 7.37 -1.15
N ALA A 183 -19.00 7.53 0.16
CA ALA A 183 -19.73 8.68 0.65
C ALA A 183 -19.02 9.86 -0.01
N THR A 184 -19.72 10.54 -0.92
CA THR A 184 -19.31 11.85 -1.40
C THR A 184 -18.83 12.60 -0.16
N ALA A 185 -17.56 13.03 -0.13
CA ALA A 185 -17.06 13.85 0.96
C ALA A 185 -18.13 14.91 1.26
N PRO A 186 -18.49 15.13 2.54
CA PRO A 186 -19.55 16.09 2.85
C PRO A 186 -19.22 17.38 2.12
N ILE A 187 -20.15 17.86 1.30
CA ILE A 187 -20.07 19.19 0.72
C ILE A 187 -20.11 20.11 1.93
N ILE A 188 -18.94 20.61 2.35
CA ILE A 188 -18.87 21.67 3.33
C ILE A 188 -19.44 22.89 2.61
N SER A 189 -20.66 23.27 2.99
CA SER A 189 -21.33 24.49 2.56
C SER A 189 -20.64 25.72 3.10
#